data_AF-A0A537DX59-F1
#
_entry.id   AF-A0A537DX59-F1
#
_cell.length_a   1.000
_cell.length_b   1.000
_cell.length_c   1.000
_cell.angle_alpha   90.00
_cell.angle_beta   90.00
_cell.angle_gamma   90.00
#
_symmetry.space_group_name_H-M   'P 1'
#
loop_
_entity.id
_entity.type
_entity.pdbx_description
1 polymer ?
#
loop_
_entity_poly.entity_id
_entity_poly.type
_entity_poly.pdbx_seq_one_letter_code
_entity_poly.pdbx_strand_id
1 'polypeptide(L)' 'NAPAKNSAQDLYASGPLKTGRIMVKDEDVCLHCGLCAERCPTGAWDMQKFLLEMTNAGPGCRSHRQKKAA' A
#
# COMPACT_ATOMS: atom_id res chain seq x y z
N ASN A 1 13.79 -6.87 7.23
CA ASN A 1 12.48 -7.00 7.91
C ASN A 1 12.62 -6.50 9.32
N ALA A 2 11.99 -5.38 9.64
CA ALA A 2 11.87 -4.90 11.01
C ALA A 2 10.64 -5.58 11.65
N PRO A 3 10.70 -6.01 12.91
CA PRO A 3 9.55 -6.62 13.58
C PRO A 3 8.46 -5.58 13.87
N ALA A 4 7.20 -6.01 13.77
CA ALA A 4 6.05 -5.26 14.26
C ALA A 4 6.25 -4.94 15.74
N LYS A 5 6.10 -3.67 16.11
CA LYS A 5 6.22 -3.23 17.51
C LYS A 5 4.87 -3.29 18.22
N ASN A 6 3.77 -3.30 17.47
CA ASN A 6 2.43 -3.32 18.00
C ASN A 6 1.90 -4.76 18.08
N SER A 7 2.09 -5.42 19.22
CA SER A 7 1.61 -6.80 19.42
C SER A 7 0.09 -6.90 19.62
N ALA A 8 -0.61 -5.78 19.79
CA ALA A 8 -2.06 -5.77 19.94
C ALA A 8 -2.79 -5.73 18.59
N GLN A 9 -2.06 -5.49 17.49
CA GLN A 9 -2.63 -5.49 16.16
C GLN A 9 -2.63 -6.91 15.58
N ASP A 10 -3.79 -7.34 15.11
CA ASP A 10 -3.94 -8.65 14.48
C ASP A 10 -3.26 -8.68 13.11
N LEU A 11 -2.66 -9.83 12.80
CA LEU A 11 -2.22 -10.14 11.44
C LEU A 11 -3.39 -10.70 10.64
N TYR A 12 -3.66 -10.07 9.49
CA TYR A 12 -4.77 -10.47 8.63
C TYR A 12 -4.31 -11.57 7.68
N ALA A 13 -4.81 -12.79 7.88
CA ALA A 13 -4.49 -13.95 7.05
C ALA A 13 -5.57 -14.22 6.00
N SER A 14 -5.15 -14.56 4.78
CA SER A 14 -6.07 -15.05 3.74
C SER A 14 -6.65 -16.40 4.13
N GLY A 15 -7.77 -16.76 3.51
CA GLY A 15 -8.24 -18.15 3.52
C GLY A 15 -7.24 -19.12 2.86
N PRO A 16 -7.49 -20.43 2.95
CA PRO A 16 -6.67 -21.44 2.29
C PRO A 16 -6.61 -21.24 0.78
N LEU A 17 -5.41 -21.33 0.21
CA LEU A 17 -5.18 -21.21 -1.24
C LEU A 17 -4.71 -22.54 -1.82
N LYS A 18 -4.98 -22.76 -3.11
CA LYS A 18 -4.55 -23.95 -3.86
C LYS A 18 -3.04 -24.18 -3.86
N THR A 19 -2.25 -23.13 -3.60
CA THR A 19 -0.79 -23.19 -3.51
C THR A 19 -0.28 -23.81 -2.21
N GLY A 20 -1.16 -24.03 -1.23
CA GLY A 20 -0.79 -24.49 0.12
C GLY A 20 -0.10 -23.42 0.98
N ARG A 21 0.02 -22.18 0.48
CA ARG A 21 0.57 -21.02 1.20
C ARG A 21 -0.53 -19.98 1.38
N ILE A 22 -0.49 -19.22 2.47
CA ILE A 22 -1.41 -18.11 2.72
C ILE A 22 -0.73 -16.77 2.49
N MET A 23 -1.53 -15.74 2.22
CA MET A 23 -1.10 -14.35 2.29
C MET A 23 -1.36 -13.83 3.70
N VAL A 24 -0.39 -13.13 4.27
CA VAL A 24 -0.53 -12.44 5.56
C VAL A 24 -0.28 -10.96 5.34
N LYS A 25 -1.24 -10.13 5.75
CA LYS A 25 -1.19 -8.68 5.71
C LYS A 25 -0.90 -8.18 7.13
N ASP A 26 0.27 -7.58 7.27
CA ASP A 26 0.72 -6.87 8.46
C ASP A 26 0.49 -5.37 8.25
N GLU A 27 -0.36 -4.78 9.07
CA GLU A 27 -0.75 -3.38 8.96
C GLU A 27 0.29 -2.41 9.53
N ASP A 28 1.21 -2.86 10.38
CA ASP A 28 2.31 -2.01 10.88
C ASP A 28 3.26 -1.60 9.73
N VAL A 29 3.27 -2.39 8.65
CA VAL A 29 4.12 -2.17 7.46
C VAL A 29 3.32 -1.91 6.17
N CYS A 30 2.00 -2.08 6.18
CA CYS A 30 1.17 -1.88 4.99
C CYS A 30 1.03 -0.39 4.67
N LEU A 31 1.33 -0.01 3.42
CA LEU A 31 1.14 1.37 2.94
C LEU A 31 -0.21 1.61 2.27
N HIS A 32 -1.09 0.60 2.25
CA HIS A 32 -2.38 0.64 1.53
C HIS A 32 -2.27 1.02 0.04
N CYS A 33 -1.14 0.71 -0.61
CA CYS A 33 -0.88 1.06 -2.00
C CYS A 33 -1.65 0.20 -3.02
N GLY A 34 -2.34 -0.85 -2.59
CA GLY A 34 -3.15 -1.71 -3.46
C GLY A 34 -2.38 -2.73 -4.32
N LEU A 35 -1.06 -2.57 -4.46
CA LEU A 35 -0.23 -3.40 -5.34
C LEU A 35 -0.29 -4.91 -5.03
N CYS A 36 -0.51 -5.26 -3.77
CA CYS A 36 -0.62 -6.65 -3.35
C CYS A 36 -1.90 -7.32 -3.89
N ALA A 37 -3.00 -6.59 -3.90
CA ALA A 37 -4.29 -7.09 -4.39
C ALA A 37 -4.34 -7.09 -5.93
N GLU A 38 -3.88 -6.02 -6.59
CA GLU A 38 -3.92 -5.91 -8.05
C GLU A 38 -3.06 -6.99 -8.75
N ARG A 39 -1.95 -7.41 -8.12
CA ARG A 39 -1.02 -8.39 -8.66
C ARG A 39 -1.29 -9.81 -8.17
N CYS A 40 -2.29 -10.03 -7.31
CA CYS A 40 -2.49 -11.32 -6.69
C CYS A 40 -3.02 -12.35 -7.71
N PRO A 41 -2.23 -13.34 -8.15
CA PRO A 41 -2.67 -14.30 -9.16
C PRO A 41 -3.70 -15.30 -8.63
N THR A 42 -3.78 -15.46 -7.29
CA THR A 42 -4.67 -16.40 -6.62
C THR A 42 -5.91 -15.75 -6.04
N GLY A 43 -6.03 -14.41 -6.10
CA GLY A 43 -7.12 -13.68 -5.43
C GLY A 43 -7.12 -13.86 -3.91
N ALA A 44 -5.95 -13.97 -3.28
CA ALA A 44 -5.81 -14.18 -1.84
C ALA A 44 -6.33 -13.01 -1.00
N TRP A 45 -6.35 -11.81 -1.58
CA TRP A 45 -6.75 -10.58 -0.92
C TRP A 45 -7.35 -9.63 -1.94
N ASP A 46 -8.36 -8.86 -1.54
CA ASP A 46 -8.95 -7.78 -2.33
C ASP A 46 -8.84 -6.46 -1.57
N MET A 47 -8.69 -5.37 -2.31
CA MET A 47 -8.71 -4.02 -1.72
C MET A 47 -10.06 -3.38 -1.97
N GLN A 48 -10.70 -2.94 -0.90
CA GLN A 48 -11.93 -2.18 -1.01
C GLN A 48 -11.64 -0.85 -1.71
N LYS A 49 -12.39 -0.59 -2.78
CA LYS A 49 -12.38 0.72 -3.43
C LYS A 49 -13.01 1.73 -2.48
N PHE A 50 -12.34 2.85 -2.28
CA PHE A 50 -12.88 3.99 -1.54
C PHE A 50 -12.67 5.26 -2.34
N LEU A 51 -13.53 6.25 -2.10
CA LEU A 51 -13.38 7.57 -2.69
C LEU A 51 -12.33 8.35 -1.89
N LEU A 52 -11.21 8.66 -2.53
CA LEU A 52 -10.20 9.55 -1.96
C LEU A 52 -10.37 10.94 -2.57
N GLU A 53 -10.81 11.91 -1.76
CA GLU A 53 -10.81 13.31 -2.15
C GLU A 53 -9.41 13.90 -1.94
N MET A 54 -8.64 14.00 -3.03
CA MET A 54 -7.26 14.51 -2.97
C MET A 54 -7.22 16.04 -3.03
N THR A 55 -6.53 16.64 -2.07
CA THR A 55 -6.19 18.06 -2.13
C THR A 55 -5.07 18.28 -3.14
N ASN A 56 -5.33 19.06 -4.19
CA ASN A 56 -4.32 19.38 -5.18
C ASN A 56 -3.35 20.43 -4.64
N ALA A 57 -2.05 20.21 -4.90
CA ALA A 57 -1.01 21.17 -4.61
C ALA A 57 -1.26 22.51 -5.33
N GLY A 58 -1.12 23.63 -4.61
CA GLY A 58 -1.34 24.97 -5.15
C GLY A 58 -0.20 25.44 -6.08
N PRO A 59 -0.37 26.58 -6.77
CA PRO A 59 0.62 27.12 -7.72
C PRO A 59 2.04 27.31 -7.13
N GLY A 60 2.17 27.51 -5.82
CA GLY A 60 3.45 27.69 -5.13
C GLY A 60 4.27 26.41 -4.89
N CYS A 61 3.72 25.22 -5.16
CA CYS A 61 4.41 23.95 -4.85
C CYS A 61 5.51 23.57 -5.86
N ARG A 62 5.64 24.30 -6.98
CA ARG A 62 6.71 24.06 -7.96
C ARG A 62 7.88 25.00 -7.67
N SER A 63 9.01 24.48 -7.20
CA SER A 63 10.26 25.25 -7.24
C SER A 63 10.67 25.43 -8.70
N HIS A 64 10.54 26.65 -9.22
CA HIS A 64 11.11 26.99 -10.52
C HIS A 64 12.63 26.93 -10.41
N ARG A 65 13.22 25.76 -10.67
CA ARG A 65 14.66 25.67 -10.91
C ARG A 65 14.94 26.35 -12.25
N GLN A 66 15.25 27.65 -12.21
CA GLN A 66 15.73 28.40 -13.38
C GLN A 66 16.95 27.67 -13.92
N LYS A 67 16.83 27.07 -15.11
CA LYS A 67 17.98 26.55 -15.85
C LYS A 67 18.82 27.77 -16.21
N LYS A 68 19.99 27.95 -15.58
CA LYS A 68 20.99 28.88 -16.12
C LYS A 68 21.35 28.39 -17.51
N ALA A 69 21.06 29.19 -18.54
CA ALA A 69 21.53 28.94 -19.90
C ALA A 69 23.06 28.93 -19.89
N ALA A 70 23.64 27.94 -20.58
CA ALA A 70 25.07 27.82 -20.81
C ALA A 70 25.56 28.84 -21.83
#